data_AF-A0A7S2DG40-F1
#
_entry.id   AF-A0A7S2DG40-F1
#
_cell.length_a   1.000
_cell.length_b   1.000
_cell.length_c   1.000
_cell.angle_alpha   90.00
_cell.angle_beta   90.00
_cell.angle_gamma   90.00
#
_symmetry.space_group_name_H-M   'P 1'
#
loop_
_entity.id
_entity.type
_entity.pdbx_description
1 polymer ?
#
loop_
_entity_poly.entity_id
_entity_poly.type
_entity_poly.pdbx_seq_one_letter_code
_entity_poly.pdbx_strand_id
1 'polypeptide(L)'
;MSQEPDDNQLVAVHSPAVELTPNDSGDGVGACSSMAYGAQPISPALHGAQNQGQASSVPIVESKSTKSDHGDCADEFNGLVNLIPEFGVIHLRSALSVQEQRKLWKKCKTNVRDPPTSGGSGMTSFHVSSGSTDAKTTKGGHRDEGWSKYGELLFLRSAVELARQVEENESMELEPSYCRLARILSGDQPVRIDHISGNMYRSNCKLNNHCDMNKPFFTMSVALGNDAEFTVGRKTTRPNKNERSGRPQTLTMRSGDAMFFDGGSIPHSVDRILPDTAPAWWSREKTQNGSRVVVLFRESPT
;
A
#
# COMPACT_ATOMS: atom_id res chain seq x y z
N MET A 1 -23.11 -34.28 7.93
CA MET A 1 -22.58 -33.22 7.05
C MET A 1 -22.72 -31.93 7.81
N SER A 2 -21.65 -31.48 8.46
CA SER A 2 -21.66 -30.26 9.25
C SER A 2 -21.33 -29.10 8.31
N GLN A 3 -22.24 -28.15 8.17
CA GLN A 3 -21.99 -26.91 7.43
C GLN A 3 -20.93 -26.10 8.18
N GLU A 4 -19.81 -25.80 7.52
CA GLU A 4 -18.84 -24.84 8.05
C GLU A 4 -19.45 -23.42 8.03
N PRO A 5 -19.25 -22.61 9.07
CA PRO A 5 -19.71 -21.23 9.09
C PRO A 5 -18.92 -20.37 8.09
N ASP A 6 -19.62 -19.40 7.49
CA ASP A 6 -19.12 -18.49 6.47
C ASP A 6 -18.28 -17.37 7.14
N ASP A 7 -16.97 -17.62 7.34
CA ASP A 7 -16.01 -16.79 8.10
C ASP A 7 -15.55 -15.47 7.40
N ASN A 8 -16.40 -14.90 6.53
CA ASN A 8 -16.03 -13.72 5.74
C ASN A 8 -16.44 -12.36 6.36
N GLN A 9 -16.79 -12.32 7.65
CA GLN A 9 -16.99 -11.05 8.36
C GLN A 9 -15.64 -10.45 8.77
N LEU A 10 -15.05 -9.66 7.87
CA LEU A 10 -14.15 -8.58 8.27
C LEU A 10 -15.03 -7.48 8.87
N VAL A 11 -14.79 -7.13 10.14
CA VAL A 11 -15.49 -6.04 10.82
C VAL A 11 -15.14 -4.75 10.08
N ALA A 12 -16.06 -4.28 9.24
CA ALA A 12 -15.95 -3.00 8.58
C ALA A 12 -16.08 -1.90 9.65
N VAL A 13 -15.06 -1.07 9.78
CA VAL A 13 -15.19 0.20 10.50
C VAL A 13 -16.12 1.06 9.66
N HIS A 14 -17.31 1.38 10.18
CA HIS A 14 -18.29 2.21 9.49
C HIS A 14 -17.72 3.61 9.25
N SER A 15 -17.45 3.94 7.99
CA SER A 15 -17.34 5.33 7.54
C SER A 15 -18.76 5.91 7.37
N PRO A 16 -19.06 7.11 7.88
CA PRO A 16 -20.35 7.74 7.65
C PRO A 16 -20.49 8.14 6.17
N ALA A 17 -21.64 7.79 5.57
CA ALA A 17 -22.00 8.21 4.22
C ALA A 17 -22.26 9.72 4.21
N VAL A 18 -21.55 10.47 3.36
CA VAL A 18 -21.90 11.85 3.02
C VAL A 18 -22.92 11.80 1.89
N GLU A 19 -24.13 12.26 2.19
CA GLU A 19 -25.23 12.39 1.23
C GLU A 19 -24.94 13.60 0.33
N LEU A 20 -24.58 13.35 -0.93
CA LEU A 20 -24.40 14.40 -1.94
C LEU A 20 -25.72 14.64 -2.67
N THR A 21 -26.30 15.83 -2.46
CA THR A 21 -27.41 16.33 -3.29
C THR A 21 -26.91 16.71 -4.68
N PRO A 22 -27.66 16.42 -5.75
CA PRO A 22 -27.24 16.75 -7.11
C PRO A 22 -27.47 18.24 -7.40
N ASN A 23 -26.45 18.91 -7.94
CA ASN A 23 -26.65 20.17 -8.66
C ASN A 23 -26.53 19.92 -10.16
N ASP A 24 -27.64 20.20 -10.84
CA ASP A 24 -27.80 20.33 -12.28
C ASP A 24 -27.01 21.55 -12.80
N SER A 25 -26.34 21.37 -13.94
CA SER A 25 -26.44 22.21 -15.15
C SER A 25 -25.14 22.26 -15.96
N GLY A 26 -25.29 22.11 -17.29
CA GLY A 26 -24.47 22.86 -18.25
C GLY A 26 -23.74 22.02 -19.31
N ASP A 27 -24.40 21.82 -20.45
CA ASP A 27 -23.80 21.43 -21.72
C ASP A 27 -22.70 22.39 -22.19
N GLY A 28 -21.68 21.87 -22.87
CA GLY A 28 -20.66 22.69 -23.53
C GLY A 28 -19.71 21.90 -24.42
N VAL A 29 -20.05 21.81 -25.71
CA VAL A 29 -19.27 21.24 -26.81
C VAL A 29 -18.03 22.10 -27.11
N GLY A 30 -16.87 21.51 -27.42
CA GLY A 30 -15.75 22.28 -27.99
C GLY A 30 -14.42 21.53 -28.12
N ALA A 31 -14.02 21.26 -29.37
CA ALA A 31 -12.74 20.70 -29.76
C ALA A 31 -11.57 21.71 -29.67
N CYS A 32 -10.35 21.23 -29.41
CA CYS A 32 -9.07 21.78 -29.90
C CYS A 32 -7.95 20.79 -29.53
N SER A 33 -7.25 20.17 -30.48
CA SER A 33 -6.17 20.69 -31.33
C SER A 33 -4.94 21.18 -30.55
N SER A 34 -3.85 20.48 -30.81
CA SER A 34 -2.46 20.61 -30.35
C SER A 34 -1.87 22.01 -30.49
N MET A 35 -1.04 22.45 -29.54
CA MET A 35 0.17 23.26 -29.79
C MET A 35 1.19 23.19 -28.64
N ALA A 36 2.43 23.43 -29.03
CA ALA A 36 3.69 23.26 -28.32
C ALA A 36 3.94 24.29 -27.20
N TYR A 37 4.70 23.88 -26.18
CA TYR A 37 5.19 24.74 -25.11
C TYR A 37 6.47 25.49 -25.53
N GLY A 38 6.37 26.81 -25.63
CA GLY A 38 7.50 27.74 -25.62
C GLY A 38 7.46 28.56 -24.33
N ALA A 39 8.55 28.50 -23.55
CA ALA A 39 8.68 29.20 -22.27
C ALA A 39 9.31 30.59 -22.45
N GLN A 40 8.67 31.62 -21.90
CA GLN A 40 9.27 32.93 -21.60
C GLN A 40 8.70 33.43 -20.25
N PRO A 41 9.48 34.19 -19.46
CA PRO A 41 9.21 34.43 -18.04
C PRO A 41 8.39 35.70 -17.78
N ILE A 42 7.55 35.67 -16.74
CA ILE A 42 6.89 36.88 -16.21
C ILE A 42 6.96 36.83 -14.67
N SER A 43 7.51 37.89 -14.09
CA SER A 43 7.40 38.26 -12.66
C SER A 43 6.92 39.72 -12.58
N PRO A 44 6.54 40.24 -11.41
CA PRO A 44 5.27 39.95 -10.74
C PRO A 44 4.46 41.25 -10.50
N ALA A 45 3.14 41.15 -10.49
CA ALA A 45 2.27 42.22 -10.02
C ALA A 45 1.55 41.78 -8.74
N LEU A 46 1.99 42.36 -7.63
CA LEU A 46 1.29 42.42 -6.34
C LEU A 46 -0.10 43.04 -6.52
N HIS A 47 -1.17 42.33 -6.18
CA HIS A 47 -2.43 42.92 -5.72
C HIS A 47 -2.99 42.06 -4.60
N GLY A 48 -3.12 42.66 -3.42
CA GLY A 48 -3.68 42.05 -2.23
C GLY A 48 -5.20 41.99 -2.31
N ALA A 49 -5.75 40.81 -2.03
CA ALA A 49 -7.15 40.63 -1.67
C ALA A 49 -7.17 39.86 -0.34
N GLN A 50 -7.53 40.57 0.72
CA GLN A 50 -7.83 39.98 2.02
C GLN A 50 -9.14 39.20 1.88
N ASN A 51 -9.07 37.88 1.87
CA ASN A 51 -10.23 37.01 1.99
C ASN A 51 -10.23 36.42 3.40
N GLN A 52 -11.12 36.91 4.26
CA GLN A 52 -11.34 36.36 5.59
C GLN A 52 -12.05 35.01 5.43
N GLY A 53 -11.27 33.93 5.50
CA GLY A 53 -11.78 32.57 5.55
C GLY A 53 -12.39 32.29 6.92
N GLN A 54 -13.69 32.03 6.95
CA GLN A 54 -14.33 31.30 8.05
C GLN A 54 -13.74 29.89 8.09
N ALA A 55 -13.03 29.58 9.18
CA ALA A 55 -12.59 28.23 9.47
C ALA A 55 -13.82 27.34 9.74
N SER A 56 -14.17 26.51 8.76
CA SER A 56 -15.11 25.41 8.96
C SER A 56 -14.39 24.33 9.77
N SER A 57 -14.59 24.35 11.10
CA SER A 57 -14.16 23.28 11.99
C SER A 57 -14.90 21.99 11.63
N VAL A 58 -14.18 21.02 11.06
CA VAL A 58 -14.67 19.65 10.92
C VAL A 58 -14.82 19.09 12.34
N PRO A 59 -15.99 18.55 12.73
CA PRO A 59 -16.15 17.96 14.05
C PRO A 59 -15.30 16.69 14.13
N ILE A 60 -14.31 16.71 15.02
CA ILE A 60 -13.64 15.49 15.49
C ILE A 60 -14.69 14.71 16.29
N VAL A 61 -15.17 13.61 15.71
CA VAL A 61 -16.11 12.70 16.38
C VAL A 61 -15.32 11.94 17.45
N GLU A 62 -15.51 12.29 18.71
CA GLU A 62 -15.16 11.42 19.84
C GLU A 62 -15.96 10.11 19.70
N SER A 63 -15.27 9.03 19.36
CA SER A 63 -15.84 7.69 19.36
C SER A 63 -16.14 7.27 20.81
N LYS A 64 -17.42 7.36 21.18
CA LYS A 64 -17.90 6.78 22.44
C LYS A 64 -17.72 5.27 22.41
N SER A 65 -16.80 4.79 23.25
CA SER A 65 -16.59 3.39 23.55
C SER A 65 -17.87 2.75 24.08
N THR A 66 -18.54 1.96 23.23
CA THR A 66 -19.58 1.03 23.68
C THR A 66 -18.90 -0.22 24.21
N LYS A 67 -18.97 -0.44 25.53
CA LYS A 67 -18.59 -1.71 26.16
C LYS A 67 -19.45 -2.84 25.60
N SER A 68 -18.90 -3.64 24.68
CA SER A 68 -19.46 -4.95 24.34
C SER A 68 -18.91 -5.99 25.31
N ASP A 69 -19.81 -6.65 26.04
CA ASP A 69 -19.52 -7.69 27.04
C ASP A 69 -19.20 -9.06 26.40
N HIS A 70 -18.49 -9.06 25.26
CA HIS A 70 -17.90 -10.26 24.67
C HIS A 70 -16.40 -10.09 24.75
N GLY A 71 -15.75 -11.00 25.49
CA GLY A 71 -14.31 -11.07 25.70
C GLY A 71 -13.54 -11.44 24.43
N ASP A 72 -13.82 -10.78 23.32
CA ASP A 72 -12.89 -10.64 22.21
C ASP A 72 -11.92 -9.55 22.61
N CYS A 73 -10.69 -9.95 22.91
CA CYS A 73 -9.56 -9.06 23.07
C CYS A 73 -9.41 -8.27 21.77
N ALA A 74 -10.03 -7.09 21.70
CA ALA A 74 -9.70 -6.09 20.71
C ALA A 74 -8.23 -5.72 20.95
N ASP A 75 -7.34 -6.43 20.26
CA ASP A 75 -5.92 -6.14 20.20
C ASP A 75 -5.81 -4.72 19.62
N GLU A 76 -5.66 -3.74 20.51
CA GLU A 76 -5.52 -2.34 20.13
C GLU A 76 -4.27 -2.22 19.27
N PHE A 77 -4.46 -1.83 18.01
CA PHE A 77 -3.39 -1.66 17.05
C PHE A 77 -2.49 -0.49 17.50
N ASN A 78 -1.39 -0.78 18.19
CA ASN A 78 -0.39 0.20 18.59
C ASN A 78 0.77 0.26 17.58
N GLY A 79 0.42 0.39 16.29
CA GLY A 79 1.36 0.27 15.18
C GLY A 79 2.41 1.36 15.21
N LEU A 80 3.67 0.99 15.41
CA LEU A 80 4.79 1.93 15.26
C LEU A 80 4.99 2.24 13.77
N VAL A 81 4.89 3.52 13.41
CA VAL A 81 5.09 4.02 12.05
C VAL A 81 6.52 4.51 11.91
N ASN A 82 7.19 4.12 10.83
CA ASN A 82 8.48 4.67 10.45
C ASN A 82 8.37 5.30 9.06
N LEU A 83 8.58 6.61 8.99
CA LEU A 83 8.53 7.38 7.75
C LEU A 83 9.94 7.52 7.18
N ILE A 84 10.07 7.39 5.87
CA ILE A 84 11.27 7.83 5.14
C ILE A 84 10.84 8.93 4.16
N PRO A 85 10.77 10.19 4.61
CA PRO A 85 10.23 11.30 3.82
C PRO A 85 10.95 11.50 2.49
N GLU A 86 12.29 11.33 2.48
CA GLU A 86 13.13 11.45 1.27
C GLU A 86 12.62 10.61 0.10
N PHE A 87 12.00 9.45 0.38
CA PHE A 87 11.50 8.52 -0.63
C PHE A 87 9.97 8.32 -0.56
N GLY A 88 9.27 9.05 0.31
CA GLY A 88 7.83 8.86 0.52
C GLY A 88 7.44 7.45 0.97
N VAL A 89 8.33 6.74 1.68
CA VAL A 89 8.06 5.39 2.17
C VAL A 89 7.39 5.47 3.53
N ILE A 90 6.35 4.66 3.74
CA ILE A 90 5.70 4.45 5.04
C ILE A 90 5.83 2.98 5.41
N HIS A 91 6.52 2.71 6.52
CA HIS A 91 6.63 1.37 7.11
C HIS A 91 5.71 1.28 8.33
N LEU A 92 4.69 0.43 8.24
CA LEU A 92 3.80 0.08 9.34
C LEU A 92 4.32 -1.19 10.02
N ARG A 93 4.84 -1.06 11.23
CA ARG A 93 5.26 -2.21 12.03
C ARG A 93 4.08 -2.90 12.64
N SER A 94 4.08 -4.23 12.62
CA SER A 94 2.98 -5.05 13.13
C SER A 94 1.62 -4.66 12.52
N ALA A 95 1.62 -4.26 11.24
CA ALA A 95 0.43 -3.90 10.47
C ALA A 95 -0.67 -4.97 10.56
N LEU A 96 -0.28 -6.23 10.77
CA LEU A 96 -1.16 -7.38 10.96
C LEU A 96 -0.91 -8.09 12.30
N SER A 97 -1.99 -8.35 13.03
CA SER A 97 -2.01 -9.30 14.14
C SER A 97 -1.63 -10.72 13.68
N VAL A 98 -1.23 -11.58 14.61
CA VAL A 98 -0.89 -12.98 14.31
C VAL A 98 -2.08 -13.71 13.65
N GLN A 99 -3.31 -13.39 14.05
CA GLN A 99 -4.52 -13.98 13.47
C GLN A 99 -4.73 -13.53 12.02
N GLU A 100 -4.59 -12.23 11.74
CA GLU A 100 -4.65 -11.70 10.37
C GLU A 100 -3.55 -12.29 9.49
N GLN A 101 -2.33 -12.44 10.01
CA GLN A 101 -1.22 -13.06 9.30
C GLN A 101 -1.54 -14.50 8.88
N ARG A 102 -2.13 -15.31 9.78
CA ARG A 102 -2.54 -16.69 9.48
C ARG A 102 -3.69 -16.74 8.48
N LYS A 103 -4.68 -15.84 8.59
CA LYS A 103 -5.79 -15.71 7.64
C LYS A 103 -5.28 -15.36 6.24
N LEU A 104 -4.37 -14.40 6.16
CA LEU A 104 -3.70 -14.00 4.91
C LEU A 104 -2.91 -15.17 4.30
N TRP A 105 -2.11 -15.87 5.11
CA TRP A 105 -1.35 -17.03 4.65
C TRP A 105 -2.25 -18.15 4.12
N LYS A 106 -3.32 -18.51 4.85
CA LYS A 106 -4.29 -19.52 4.39
C LYS A 106 -4.86 -19.17 3.02
N LYS A 107 -5.12 -17.87 2.78
CA LYS A 107 -5.65 -17.38 1.51
C LYS A 107 -4.61 -17.43 0.38
N CYS A 108 -3.36 -17.04 0.60
CA CYS A 108 -2.35 -17.02 -0.47
C CYS A 108 -1.72 -18.39 -0.75
N LYS A 109 -1.64 -19.28 0.25
CA LYS A 109 -0.93 -20.57 0.16
C LYS A 109 -1.35 -21.41 -1.05
N THR A 110 -2.61 -21.34 -1.48
CA THR A 110 -3.13 -22.06 -2.66
C THR A 110 -2.48 -21.64 -3.98
N ASN A 111 -1.98 -20.41 -4.07
CA ASN A 111 -1.31 -19.86 -5.24
C ASN A 111 0.22 -19.96 -5.15
N VAL A 112 0.76 -20.27 -3.96
CA VAL A 112 2.19 -20.27 -3.71
C VAL A 112 2.80 -21.61 -4.11
N ARG A 113 3.78 -21.56 -5.00
CA ARG A 113 4.65 -22.71 -5.30
C ARG A 113 5.88 -22.70 -4.41
N ASP A 114 6.34 -23.87 -4.04
CA ASP A 114 7.58 -24.01 -3.28
C ASP A 114 8.79 -23.53 -4.13
N PRO A 115 9.69 -22.69 -3.58
CA PRO A 115 10.80 -22.16 -4.36
C PRO A 115 11.87 -23.24 -4.65
N PRO A 116 12.56 -23.16 -5.81
CA PRO A 116 13.47 -24.22 -6.26
C PRO A 116 14.68 -24.37 -5.34
N THR A 117 15.11 -25.62 -5.06
CA THR A 117 16.25 -25.92 -4.17
C THR A 117 17.62 -25.65 -4.79
N SER A 118 17.74 -25.75 -6.11
CA SER A 118 19.00 -25.55 -6.85
C SER A 118 18.74 -24.81 -8.15
N GLY A 119 19.65 -23.89 -8.50
CA GLY A 119 19.48 -23.03 -9.67
C GLY A 119 18.36 -21.98 -9.51
N GLY A 120 18.35 -20.98 -10.39
CA GLY A 120 17.33 -19.92 -10.40
C GLY A 120 17.49 -18.83 -9.34
N SER A 121 16.50 -17.92 -9.29
CA SER A 121 16.50 -16.75 -8.40
C SER A 121 16.41 -17.08 -6.91
N GLY A 122 16.00 -18.31 -6.56
CA GLY A 122 15.70 -18.70 -5.19
C GLY A 122 14.36 -18.19 -4.64
N MET A 123 13.50 -17.68 -5.53
CA MET A 123 12.14 -17.29 -5.22
C MET A 123 11.16 -17.82 -6.28
N THR A 124 9.90 -17.96 -5.89
CA THR A 124 8.77 -18.23 -6.80
C THR A 124 7.78 -17.09 -6.71
N SER A 125 7.48 -16.49 -7.86
CA SER A 125 6.42 -15.50 -7.98
C SER A 125 5.07 -16.21 -8.12
N PHE A 126 4.03 -15.60 -7.56
CA PHE A 126 2.66 -16.02 -7.76
C PHE A 126 1.77 -14.82 -8.07
N HIS A 127 0.71 -15.08 -8.81
CA HIS A 127 -0.32 -14.12 -9.15
C HIS A 127 -1.61 -14.52 -8.45
N VAL A 128 -2.35 -13.54 -7.93
CA VAL A 128 -3.62 -13.76 -7.25
C VAL A 128 -4.77 -13.17 -8.07
N SER A 129 -4.66 -11.90 -8.45
CA SER A 129 -5.74 -11.15 -9.05
C SER A 129 -5.18 -10.04 -9.93
N SER A 130 -5.81 -9.82 -11.08
CA SER A 130 -5.54 -8.67 -11.95
C SER A 130 -6.83 -8.22 -12.62
N GLY A 131 -6.98 -6.91 -12.85
CA GLY A 131 -8.15 -6.35 -13.53
C GLY A 131 -8.50 -4.95 -13.03
N SER A 132 -9.00 -4.12 -13.95
CA SER A 132 -9.52 -2.81 -13.60
C SER A 132 -10.88 -2.92 -12.90
N THR A 133 -11.17 -1.99 -11.99
CA THR A 133 -12.52 -1.75 -11.46
C THR A 133 -13.50 -1.27 -12.54
N ASP A 134 -12.97 -0.73 -13.65
CA ASP A 134 -13.79 -0.15 -14.69
C ASP A 134 -14.37 -1.26 -15.58
N ALA A 135 -15.66 -1.54 -15.37
CA ALA A 135 -16.46 -2.54 -16.10
C ALA A 135 -16.48 -2.38 -17.64
N LYS A 136 -15.83 -1.35 -18.19
CA LYS A 136 -15.79 -1.05 -19.62
C LYS A 136 -14.70 -1.82 -20.38
N THR A 137 -13.71 -2.42 -19.69
CA THR A 137 -12.75 -3.28 -20.39
C THR A 137 -13.32 -4.69 -20.54
N THR A 138 -13.80 -5.01 -21.74
CA THR A 138 -14.31 -6.35 -22.14
C THR A 138 -13.25 -7.47 -22.09
N LYS A 139 -11.98 -7.15 -21.78
CA LYS A 139 -10.97 -8.14 -21.41
C LYS A 139 -11.02 -8.37 -19.91
N GLY A 140 -11.82 -9.37 -19.52
CA GLY A 140 -12.08 -9.77 -18.14
C GLY A 140 -10.81 -10.08 -17.35
N GLY A 141 -10.35 -9.10 -16.57
CA GLY A 141 -9.45 -9.38 -15.46
C GLY A 141 -10.21 -10.13 -14.36
N HIS A 142 -9.59 -11.15 -13.78
CA HIS A 142 -10.14 -11.87 -12.64
C HIS A 142 -9.83 -11.08 -11.37
N ARG A 143 -10.63 -10.06 -11.07
CA ARG A 143 -10.55 -9.29 -9.82
C ARG A 143 -11.14 -10.11 -8.67
N ASP A 144 -10.34 -10.38 -7.64
CA ASP A 144 -10.81 -11.00 -6.39
C ASP A 144 -11.14 -9.91 -5.37
N GLU A 145 -12.44 -9.62 -5.18
CA GLU A 145 -12.90 -8.56 -4.29
C GLU A 145 -12.49 -8.77 -2.84
N GLY A 146 -12.41 -10.01 -2.37
CA GLY A 146 -11.97 -10.29 -1.00
C GLY A 146 -10.50 -9.95 -0.78
N TRP A 147 -9.66 -10.13 -1.80
CA TRP A 147 -8.25 -9.75 -1.76
C TRP A 147 -8.09 -8.25 -1.91
N SER A 148 -8.85 -7.61 -2.80
CA SER A 148 -8.81 -6.16 -2.98
C SER A 148 -9.22 -5.42 -1.71
N LYS A 149 -10.33 -5.78 -1.07
CA LYS A 149 -10.75 -5.16 0.21
C LYS A 149 -9.68 -5.24 1.30
N TYR A 150 -8.93 -6.34 1.34
CA TYR A 150 -7.85 -6.51 2.30
C TYR A 150 -6.68 -5.55 2.04
N GLY A 151 -6.30 -5.37 0.78
CA GLY A 151 -5.30 -4.37 0.41
C GLY A 151 -5.79 -2.94 0.65
N GLU A 152 -7.04 -2.63 0.30
CA GLU A 152 -7.67 -1.32 0.51
C GLU A 152 -7.63 -0.93 2.00
N LEU A 153 -7.92 -1.88 2.89
CA LEU A 153 -7.79 -1.70 4.34
C LEU A 153 -6.36 -1.30 4.75
N LEU A 154 -5.33 -1.92 4.17
CA LEU A 154 -3.94 -1.60 4.50
C LEU A 154 -3.52 -0.22 3.98
N PHE A 155 -3.96 0.16 2.79
CA PHE A 155 -3.76 1.51 2.27
C PHE A 155 -4.41 2.55 3.18
N LEU A 156 -5.64 2.29 3.65
CA LEU A 156 -6.34 3.16 4.60
C LEU A 156 -5.62 3.24 5.95
N ARG A 157 -5.13 2.11 6.49
CA ARG A 157 -4.30 2.10 7.71
C ARG A 157 -3.07 2.99 7.54
N SER A 158 -2.36 2.89 6.41
CA SER A 158 -1.22 3.78 6.12
C SER A 158 -1.61 5.24 6.03
N ALA A 159 -2.76 5.56 5.43
CA ALA A 159 -3.24 6.94 5.33
C ALA A 159 -3.57 7.55 6.69
N VAL A 160 -4.26 6.81 7.56
CA VAL A 160 -4.59 7.23 8.94
C VAL A 160 -3.30 7.44 9.75
N GLU A 161 -2.38 6.50 9.66
CA GLU A 161 -1.10 6.57 10.38
C GLU A 161 -0.20 7.70 9.89
N LEU A 162 -0.18 7.97 8.58
CA LEU A 162 0.53 9.12 8.03
C LEU A 162 -0.08 10.43 8.54
N ALA A 163 -1.40 10.57 8.51
CA ALA A 163 -2.09 11.80 8.94
C ALA A 163 -1.77 12.16 10.39
N ARG A 164 -1.66 11.17 11.28
CA ARG A 164 -1.25 11.37 12.69
C ARG A 164 0.16 11.94 12.86
N GLN A 165 1.05 11.73 11.90
CA GLN A 165 2.46 12.15 11.96
C GLN A 165 2.72 13.46 11.20
N VAL A 166 1.82 13.86 10.29
CA VAL A 166 2.02 15.01 9.40
C VAL A 166 1.65 16.34 10.04
N GLU A 167 0.83 16.36 11.10
CA GLU A 167 0.48 17.60 11.82
C GLU A 167 1.72 18.39 12.31
N GLU A 168 2.89 17.76 12.37
CA GLU A 168 4.14 18.35 12.85
C GLU A 168 5.11 18.81 11.74
N ASN A 169 4.85 18.59 10.44
CA ASN A 169 5.87 18.76 9.38
C ASN A 169 5.33 19.22 8.01
N GLU A 170 5.44 20.53 7.73
CA GLU A 170 5.02 21.20 6.47
C GLU A 170 5.70 20.64 5.19
N SER A 171 6.89 20.02 5.30
CA SER A 171 7.63 19.52 4.12
C SER A 171 7.01 18.28 3.46
N MET A 172 6.01 17.65 4.08
CA MET A 172 5.44 16.37 3.63
C MET A 172 4.33 16.51 2.58
N GLU A 173 3.79 17.72 2.38
CA GLU A 173 2.65 17.98 1.49
C GLU A 173 2.97 17.86 0.00
N LEU A 174 4.25 17.84 -0.39
CA LEU A 174 4.67 17.78 -1.79
C LEU A 174 5.07 16.36 -2.23
N GLU A 175 5.19 15.41 -1.31
CA GLU A 175 5.61 14.05 -1.64
C GLU A 175 4.46 13.27 -2.32
N PRO A 176 4.60 12.79 -3.57
CA PRO A 176 3.50 12.12 -4.28
C PRO A 176 2.88 10.93 -3.54
N SER A 177 3.68 10.14 -2.82
CA SER A 177 3.19 9.02 -2.01
C SER A 177 2.30 9.51 -0.87
N TYR A 178 2.65 10.62 -0.22
CA TYR A 178 1.90 11.20 0.89
C TYR A 178 0.64 11.89 0.38
N CYS A 179 0.73 12.64 -0.72
CA CYS A 179 -0.43 13.19 -1.43
C CYS A 179 -1.43 12.09 -1.82
N ARG A 180 -0.95 10.94 -2.30
CA ARG A 180 -1.81 9.81 -2.65
C ARG A 180 -2.59 9.30 -1.45
N LEU A 181 -1.93 9.11 -0.31
CA LEU A 181 -2.57 8.66 0.94
C LEU A 181 -3.54 9.70 1.50
N ALA A 182 -3.20 10.99 1.45
CA ALA A 182 -4.12 12.06 1.86
C ALA A 182 -5.43 12.04 1.05
N ARG A 183 -5.36 11.81 -0.26
CA ARG A 183 -6.55 11.66 -1.13
C ARG A 183 -7.38 10.40 -0.85
N ILE A 184 -6.78 9.35 -0.30
CA ILE A 184 -7.52 8.17 0.17
C ILE A 184 -8.33 8.55 1.39
N LEU A 185 -7.71 9.26 2.33
CA LEU A 185 -8.32 9.64 3.60
C LEU A 185 -9.45 10.67 3.40
N SER A 186 -9.28 11.63 2.48
CA SER A 186 -10.33 12.59 2.14
C SER A 186 -11.48 11.98 1.33
N GLY A 187 -11.26 10.83 0.71
CA GLY A 187 -12.21 10.19 -0.21
C GLY A 187 -12.17 10.73 -1.64
N ASP A 188 -11.31 11.70 -1.95
CA ASP A 188 -11.18 12.29 -3.29
C ASP A 188 -10.78 11.26 -4.34
N GLN A 189 -9.90 10.34 -3.96
CA GLN A 189 -9.43 9.27 -4.83
C GLN A 189 -9.41 7.95 -4.04
N PRO A 190 -10.45 7.10 -4.14
CA PRO A 190 -10.47 5.82 -3.46
C PRO A 190 -9.32 4.92 -3.96
N VAL A 191 -8.95 3.93 -3.15
CA VAL A 191 -7.92 2.94 -3.51
C VAL A 191 -8.41 2.09 -4.68
N ARG A 192 -7.60 1.95 -5.73
CA ARG A 192 -7.89 1.08 -6.87
C ARG A 192 -6.80 0.03 -7.04
N ILE A 193 -6.95 -1.10 -6.35
CA ILE A 193 -6.03 -2.23 -6.53
C ILE A 193 -6.33 -2.93 -7.85
N ASP A 194 -5.39 -2.91 -8.77
CA ASP A 194 -5.54 -3.52 -10.10
C ASP A 194 -4.67 -4.77 -10.30
N HIS A 195 -3.73 -5.00 -9.40
CA HIS A 195 -2.82 -6.15 -9.44
C HIS A 195 -2.44 -6.63 -8.05
N ILE A 196 -2.64 -7.93 -7.80
CA ILE A 196 -2.30 -8.62 -6.56
C ILE A 196 -1.43 -9.81 -6.91
N SER A 197 -0.23 -9.80 -6.35
CA SER A 197 0.82 -10.77 -6.64
C SER A 197 1.69 -10.98 -5.41
N GLY A 198 2.67 -11.85 -5.50
CA GLY A 198 3.63 -11.99 -4.41
C GLY A 198 4.81 -12.86 -4.79
N ASN A 199 5.74 -12.97 -3.85
CA ASN A 199 6.92 -13.80 -3.97
C ASN A 199 7.11 -14.65 -2.72
N MET A 200 7.40 -15.93 -2.90
CA MET A 200 7.91 -16.81 -1.84
C MET A 200 9.42 -16.94 -1.99
N TYR A 201 10.16 -16.55 -0.96
CA TYR A 201 11.61 -16.53 -0.91
C TYR A 201 12.15 -17.72 -0.10
N ARG A 202 13.27 -18.29 -0.57
CA ARG A 202 14.15 -19.11 0.28
C ARG A 202 14.97 -18.23 1.23
N SER A 203 15.53 -18.86 2.26
CA SER A 203 16.35 -18.19 3.28
C SER A 203 17.62 -17.52 2.73
N ASN A 204 18.18 -18.03 1.63
CA ASN A 204 19.36 -17.46 0.99
C ASN A 204 19.03 -16.55 -0.22
N CYS A 205 17.75 -16.32 -0.48
CA CYS A 205 17.32 -15.52 -1.63
C CYS A 205 17.58 -14.03 -1.39
N LYS A 206 17.79 -13.31 -2.49
CA LYS A 206 17.87 -11.85 -2.54
C LYS A 206 17.05 -11.35 -3.71
N LEU A 207 16.61 -10.10 -3.65
CA LEU A 207 16.04 -9.38 -4.79
C LEU A 207 16.95 -8.20 -5.10
N ASN A 208 17.51 -8.20 -6.31
CA ASN A 208 18.42 -7.14 -6.75
C ASN A 208 17.70 -5.78 -6.78
N ASN A 209 18.48 -4.72 -6.66
CA ASN A 209 17.97 -3.35 -6.68
C ASN A 209 17.27 -3.03 -8.01
N HIS A 210 16.02 -2.57 -7.94
CA HIS A 210 15.16 -2.29 -9.10
C HIS A 210 14.05 -1.30 -8.75
N CYS A 211 13.36 -0.79 -9.78
CA CYS A 211 12.01 -0.23 -9.65
C CYS A 211 11.02 -1.21 -10.29
N ASP A 212 9.79 -1.28 -9.77
CA ASP A 212 8.73 -2.16 -10.29
C ASP A 212 8.32 -1.75 -11.71
N MET A 213 8.28 -0.44 -11.99
CA MET A 213 7.83 0.14 -13.26
C MET A 213 8.58 1.45 -13.59
N ASN A 214 8.33 2.02 -14.77
CA ASN A 214 8.90 3.28 -15.27
C ASN A 214 7.89 4.46 -15.26
N LYS A 215 6.84 4.34 -14.45
CA LYS A 215 5.79 5.34 -14.19
C LYS A 215 5.37 5.19 -12.72
N PRO A 216 4.73 6.20 -12.09
CA PRO A 216 4.21 6.05 -10.73
C PRO A 216 3.44 4.74 -10.60
N PHE A 217 3.63 4.01 -9.51
CA PHE A 217 3.04 2.69 -9.30
C PHE A 217 3.01 2.40 -7.80
N PHE A 218 1.88 2.65 -7.15
CA PHE A 218 1.82 2.57 -5.70
C PHE A 218 1.72 1.11 -5.27
N THR A 219 2.64 0.70 -4.40
CA THR A 219 2.76 -0.66 -3.90
C THR A 219 2.55 -0.67 -2.40
N MET A 220 1.60 -1.48 -1.94
CA MET A 220 1.53 -1.95 -0.57
C MET A 220 2.10 -3.37 -0.49
N SER A 221 3.21 -3.52 0.22
CA SER A 221 3.91 -4.79 0.42
C SER A 221 3.72 -5.29 1.84
N VAL A 222 3.17 -6.49 2.01
CA VAL A 222 2.94 -7.14 3.30
C VAL A 222 3.85 -8.35 3.44
N ALA A 223 4.51 -8.48 4.59
CA ALA A 223 5.48 -9.54 4.84
C ALA A 223 4.94 -10.61 5.81
N LEU A 224 5.19 -11.90 5.52
CA LEU A 224 4.98 -13.00 6.46
C LEU A 224 6.20 -13.94 6.48
N GLY A 225 6.48 -14.53 7.63
CA GLY A 225 7.57 -15.48 7.82
C GLY A 225 8.84 -14.81 8.32
N ASN A 226 10.00 -15.23 7.83
CA ASN A 226 11.27 -14.70 8.30
C ASN A 226 11.42 -13.20 7.98
N ASP A 227 12.05 -12.47 8.88
CA ASP A 227 12.42 -11.07 8.71
C ASP A 227 13.33 -10.89 7.48
N ALA A 228 13.30 -9.70 6.89
CA ALA A 228 14.19 -9.35 5.79
C ALA A 228 14.76 -7.95 5.92
N GLU A 229 15.97 -7.76 5.42
CA GLU A 229 16.56 -6.45 5.19
C GLU A 229 16.07 -5.92 3.84
N PHE A 230 15.25 -4.88 3.90
CA PHE A 230 14.68 -4.20 2.75
C PHE A 230 15.34 -2.83 2.61
N THR A 231 15.99 -2.58 1.48
CA THR A 231 16.70 -1.32 1.24
C THR A 231 15.96 -0.50 0.20
N VAL A 232 15.82 0.80 0.44
CA VAL A 232 15.25 1.79 -0.48
C VAL A 232 16.24 2.90 -0.80
N GLY A 233 16.04 3.58 -1.93
CA GLY A 233 16.76 4.80 -2.29
C GLY A 233 18.13 4.56 -2.92
N ARG A 234 18.61 3.31 -3.01
CA ARG A 234 19.85 2.99 -3.73
C ARG A 234 19.64 3.19 -5.23
N LYS A 235 20.46 4.02 -5.87
CA LYS A 235 20.39 4.22 -7.33
C LYS A 235 20.53 2.90 -8.11
N THR A 236 19.68 2.67 -9.11
CA THR A 236 19.79 1.49 -9.98
C THR A 236 20.88 1.65 -11.04
N THR A 237 21.31 0.55 -11.65
CA THR A 237 22.30 0.58 -12.74
C THR A 237 21.78 1.29 -13.99
N ARG A 238 20.46 1.26 -14.22
CA ARG A 238 19.78 1.86 -15.38
C ARG A 238 18.55 2.63 -14.88
N PRO A 239 18.75 3.84 -14.31
CA PRO A 239 17.68 4.56 -13.65
C PRO A 239 16.60 5.02 -14.63
N ASN A 240 15.34 4.88 -14.22
CA ASN A 240 14.21 5.47 -14.91
C ASN A 240 14.24 6.99 -14.77
N LYS A 241 13.58 7.73 -15.67
CA LYS A 241 13.53 9.21 -15.62
C LYS A 241 12.92 9.74 -14.31
N ASN A 242 12.00 8.99 -13.72
CA ASN A 242 11.33 9.28 -12.46
C ASN A 242 11.96 8.59 -11.24
N GLU A 243 13.13 7.94 -11.39
CA GLU A 243 13.78 7.29 -10.23
C GLU A 243 14.19 8.34 -9.19
N ARG A 244 13.77 8.12 -7.94
CA ARG A 244 14.13 8.93 -6.78
C ARG A 244 15.10 8.14 -5.90
N SER A 245 16.38 8.35 -6.15
CA SER A 245 17.48 7.74 -5.39
C SER A 245 18.20 8.77 -4.52
N GLY A 246 18.76 8.34 -3.41
CA GLY A 246 19.47 9.19 -2.46
C GLY A 246 20.38 8.36 -1.55
N ARG A 247 20.50 8.74 -0.28
CA ARG A 247 21.24 7.91 0.69
C ARG A 247 20.43 6.63 0.96
N PRO A 248 20.95 5.43 0.68
CA PRO A 248 20.19 4.21 0.91
C PRO A 248 19.78 4.06 2.37
N GLN A 249 18.54 3.65 2.60
CA GLN A 249 18.03 3.34 3.93
C GLN A 249 17.57 1.88 3.97
N THR A 250 18.03 1.13 4.97
CA THR A 250 17.69 -0.27 5.17
C THR A 250 16.76 -0.42 6.37
N LEU A 251 15.64 -1.08 6.15
CA LEU A 251 14.64 -1.39 7.15
C LEU A 251 14.58 -2.91 7.37
N THR A 252 14.35 -3.34 8.61
CA THR A 252 13.98 -4.73 8.90
C THR A 252 12.47 -4.88 8.77
N MET A 253 12.02 -5.64 7.78
CA MET A 253 10.62 -5.96 7.55
C MET A 253 10.26 -7.29 8.22
N ARG A 254 9.55 -7.22 9.35
CA ARG A 254 9.16 -8.39 10.15
C ARG A 254 7.89 -9.06 9.63
N SER A 255 7.57 -10.25 10.14
CA SER A 255 6.27 -10.89 9.88
C SER A 255 5.13 -10.03 10.42
N GLY A 256 4.17 -9.70 9.56
CA GLY A 256 3.05 -8.83 9.84
C GLY A 256 3.31 -7.35 9.56
N ASP A 257 4.53 -6.96 9.17
CA ASP A 257 4.78 -5.58 8.73
C ASP A 257 4.18 -5.33 7.34
N ALA A 258 3.80 -4.07 7.10
CA ALA A 258 3.40 -3.57 5.79
C ALA A 258 4.20 -2.33 5.39
N MET A 259 4.42 -2.14 4.10
CA MET A 259 5.13 -0.99 3.56
C MET A 259 4.40 -0.41 2.36
N PHE A 260 4.13 0.88 2.39
CA PHE A 260 3.61 1.66 1.27
C PHE A 260 4.73 2.50 0.64
N PHE A 261 4.82 2.48 -0.68
CA PHE A 261 5.76 3.30 -1.45
C PHE A 261 5.35 3.38 -2.93
N ASP A 262 5.89 4.35 -3.66
CA ASP A 262 5.82 4.40 -5.13
C ASP A 262 6.86 3.45 -5.74
N GLY A 263 6.48 2.19 -5.99
CA GLY A 263 7.35 1.18 -6.60
C GLY A 263 7.81 1.53 -8.01
N GLY A 264 7.16 2.49 -8.67
CA GLY A 264 7.56 2.99 -9.98
C GLY A 264 8.71 3.98 -9.96
N SER A 265 8.93 4.64 -8.83
CA SER A 265 9.93 5.70 -8.68
C SER A 265 10.98 5.39 -7.63
N ILE A 266 10.67 4.56 -6.63
CA ILE A 266 11.58 4.25 -5.53
C ILE A 266 12.37 2.97 -5.82
N PRO A 267 13.69 3.06 -6.01
CA PRO A 267 14.50 1.88 -6.22
C PRO A 267 14.66 1.13 -4.90
N HIS A 268 14.48 -0.19 -4.95
CA HIS A 268 14.46 -1.02 -3.77
C HIS A 268 15.00 -2.43 -4.00
N SER A 269 15.45 -3.06 -2.91
CA SER A 269 16.01 -4.42 -2.88
C SER A 269 15.60 -5.19 -1.63
N VAL A 270 15.64 -6.51 -1.73
CA VAL A 270 15.67 -7.42 -0.58
C VAL A 270 17.10 -7.93 -0.46
N ASP A 271 17.85 -7.38 0.49
CA ASP A 271 19.29 -7.62 0.60
C ASP A 271 19.58 -8.98 1.24
N ARG A 272 18.73 -9.40 2.18
CA ARG A 272 18.87 -10.65 2.93
C ARG A 272 17.57 -11.05 3.61
N ILE A 273 17.32 -12.35 3.66
CA ILE A 273 16.34 -12.96 4.57
C ILE A 273 17.07 -13.42 5.83
N LEU A 274 16.57 -13.05 7.01
CA LEU A 274 17.19 -13.38 8.29
C LEU A 274 16.68 -14.75 8.77
N PRO A 275 17.53 -15.77 8.97
CA PRO A 275 17.10 -17.09 9.43
C PRO A 275 16.49 -17.02 10.84
N ASP A 276 15.61 -17.96 11.17
CA ASP A 276 15.08 -18.21 12.52
C ASP A 276 14.40 -17.02 13.23
N THR A 277 13.88 -16.06 12.45
CA THR A 277 13.16 -14.86 12.95
C THR A 277 11.64 -14.95 12.80
N ALA A 278 11.11 -15.95 12.10
CA ALA A 278 9.68 -16.07 11.87
C ALA A 278 8.89 -16.37 13.16
N PRO A 279 7.61 -15.97 13.22
CA PRO A 279 6.71 -16.39 14.30
C PRO A 279 6.60 -17.91 14.39
N ALA A 280 6.38 -18.43 15.60
CA ALA A 280 6.34 -19.87 15.88
C ALA A 280 5.27 -20.67 15.11
N TRP A 281 4.23 -20.01 14.58
CA TRP A 281 3.22 -20.66 13.74
C TRP A 281 3.71 -20.92 12.31
N TRP A 282 4.66 -20.10 11.81
CA TRP A 282 5.12 -20.13 10.43
C TRP A 282 5.84 -21.43 10.07
N SER A 283 6.68 -21.94 10.98
CA SER A 283 7.49 -23.14 10.76
C SER A 283 6.66 -24.38 10.39
N ARG A 284 5.42 -24.44 10.88
CA ARG A 284 4.47 -25.54 10.62
C ARG A 284 3.61 -25.35 9.38
N GLU A 285 3.57 -24.13 8.84
CA GLU A 285 2.60 -23.72 7.83
C GLU A 285 3.22 -23.38 6.48
N LYS A 286 4.48 -22.96 6.47
CA LYS A 286 5.24 -22.57 5.27
C LYS A 286 5.40 -23.72 4.28
N THR A 287 5.75 -23.40 3.04
CA THR A 287 6.18 -24.42 2.09
C THR A 287 7.55 -24.98 2.49
N GLN A 288 7.91 -26.17 1.98
CA GLN A 288 9.13 -26.88 2.39
C GLN A 288 10.38 -26.00 2.34
N ASN A 289 10.63 -25.35 1.20
CA ASN A 289 11.79 -24.49 0.98
C ASN A 289 11.48 -23.00 1.21
N GLY A 290 10.22 -22.64 1.40
CA GLY A 290 9.79 -21.28 1.69
C GLY A 290 10.28 -20.81 3.06
N SER A 291 10.79 -19.58 3.13
CA SER A 291 11.22 -18.94 4.39
C SER A 291 10.46 -17.64 4.64
N ARG A 292 10.10 -16.91 3.59
CA ARG A 292 9.37 -15.66 3.66
C ARG A 292 8.43 -15.53 2.47
N VAL A 293 7.22 -15.06 2.70
CA VAL A 293 6.32 -14.63 1.63
C VAL A 293 6.08 -13.13 1.73
N VAL A 294 6.00 -12.47 0.59
CA VAL A 294 5.45 -11.12 0.49
C VAL A 294 4.23 -11.13 -0.42
N VAL A 295 3.20 -10.39 -0.03
CA VAL A 295 2.03 -10.13 -0.86
C VAL A 295 2.02 -8.65 -1.22
N LEU A 296 1.82 -8.36 -2.50
CA LEU A 296 1.93 -7.04 -3.10
C LEU A 296 0.56 -6.66 -3.65
N PHE A 297 -0.03 -5.62 -3.07
CA PHE A 297 -1.24 -4.97 -3.55
C PHE A 297 -0.82 -3.71 -4.29
N ARG A 298 -1.15 -3.63 -5.57
CA ARG A 298 -0.65 -2.59 -6.45
C ARG A 298 -1.78 -1.81 -7.10
N GLU A 299 -1.53 -0.52 -7.25
CA GLU A 299 -2.39 0.44 -7.91
C GLU A 299 -1.60 1.12 -9.03
N SER A 300 -2.01 0.89 -10.28
CA SER A 300 -1.51 1.70 -11.40
C SER A 300 -2.08 3.11 -11.34
N PRO A 301 -1.35 4.09 -11.89
CA PRO A 301 -1.82 5.45 -12.00
C PRO A 301 -3.00 5.45 -12.98
N THR A 302 -4.10 6.03 -12.52
CA THR A 302 -5.30 6.33 -13.32
C THR A 302 -5.05 7.51 -14.25
#